data_AF-A0A2A4B304-F1
#
_entry.id   AF-A0A2A4B304-F1
#
_cell.length_a   1.000
_cell.length_b   1.000
_cell.length_c   1.000
_cell.angle_alpha   90.00
_cell.angle_beta   90.00
_cell.angle_gamma   90.00
#
_symmetry.space_group_name_H-M   'P 1'
#
loop_
_entity.id
_entity.type
_entity.pdbx_description
1 polymer ?
#
loop_
_entity_poly.entity_id
_entity_poly.type
_entity_poly.pdbx_seq_one_letter_code
_entity_poly.pdbx_strand_id
1 'polypeptide(L)'
;MSEHGTQAEIIERLEAGLQRMPRLQREIFLAIRLDDLSYAEIAERTGLSVKQVERHFARCMMALIEAAEGCPKRPWWKRAAHWIAGRRRR
;
A
#
# COMPACT_ATOMS: atom_id res chain seq x y z
N MET A 1 5.66 -11.91 26.33
CA MET A 1 6.51 -10.79 25.89
C MET A 1 6.54 -10.85 24.38
N SER A 2 5.77 -10.01 23.69
CA SER A 2 5.81 -9.96 22.24
C SER A 2 7.07 -9.22 21.83
N GLU A 3 7.99 -9.91 21.16
CA GLU A 3 9.20 -9.33 20.57
C GLU A 3 8.81 -8.41 19.41
N HIS A 4 8.32 -7.22 19.72
CA HIS A 4 8.26 -6.14 18.75
C HIS A 4 9.66 -5.55 18.68
N GLY A 5 10.32 -5.68 17.53
CA GLY A 5 11.64 -5.09 17.29
C GLY A 5 11.64 -3.58 17.57
N THR A 6 12.82 -3.02 17.84
CA THR A 6 12.98 -1.58 18.09
C THR A 6 12.39 -0.76 16.94
N GLN A 7 11.93 0.47 17.19
CA GLN A 7 11.40 1.35 16.12
C GLN A 7 12.33 1.44 14.90
N ALA A 8 13.65 1.49 15.13
CA ALA A 8 14.65 1.47 14.07
C ALA A 8 14.61 0.18 13.22
N GLU A 9 14.45 -0.99 13.86
CA GLU A 9 14.36 -2.28 13.15
C GLU A 9 13.09 -2.39 12.31
N ILE A 10 11.97 -1.81 12.79
CA ILE A 10 10.72 -1.76 12.02
C ILE A 10 10.91 -0.87 10.78
N ILE A 11 11.56 0.28 10.94
CA ILE A 11 11.86 1.18 9.81
C ILE A 11 12.75 0.47 8.80
N GLU A 12 13.83 -0.20 9.23
CA GLU A 12 14.73 -0.93 8.36
C GLU A 12 13.99 -2.03 7.56
N ARG A 13 13.09 -2.78 8.21
CA ARG A 13 12.27 -3.79 7.53
C ARG A 13 11.31 -3.18 6.52
N LEU A 14 10.69 -2.04 6.84
CA LEU A 14 9.81 -1.32 5.93
C LEU A 14 10.57 -0.77 4.72
N GLU A 15 11.75 -0.19 4.94
CA GLU A 15 12.64 0.29 3.87
C GLU A 15 13.06 -0.86 2.94
N ALA A 16 13.48 -1.99 3.51
CA ALA A 16 13.77 -3.19 2.73
C ALA A 16 12.54 -3.69 1.96
N GLY A 17 11.36 -3.63 2.58
CA GLY A 17 10.08 -3.91 1.93
C GLY A 17 9.83 -3.02 0.72
N LEU A 18 9.98 -1.70 0.86
CA LEU A 18 9.84 -0.72 -0.22
C LEU A 18 10.85 -0.95 -1.35
N GLN A 19 12.10 -1.29 -1.02
CA GLN A 19 13.14 -1.55 -2.02
C GLN A 19 12.86 -2.79 -2.86
N ARG A 20 12.24 -3.83 -2.27
CA ARG A 20 11.86 -5.06 -2.99
C ARG A 20 10.62 -4.90 -3.87
N MET A 21 9.83 -3.84 -3.67
CA MET A 21 8.61 -3.62 -4.47
C MET A 21 8.92 -3.23 -5.91
N PRO A 22 8.06 -3.62 -6.87
CA PRO A 22 8.10 -3.08 -8.23
C PRO A 22 8.02 -1.55 -8.21
N ARG A 23 8.78 -0.91 -9.09
CA ARG A 23 8.90 0.56 -9.16
C ARG A 23 7.55 1.29 -9.14
N LEU A 24 6.60 0.86 -9.97
CA LEU A 24 5.26 1.44 -10.06
C LEU A 24 4.49 1.39 -8.73
N GLN A 25 4.63 0.29 -7.97
CA GLN A 25 3.97 0.14 -6.68
C GLN A 25 4.56 1.13 -5.66
N ARG A 26 5.89 1.24 -5.63
CA ARG A 26 6.59 2.21 -4.79
C ARG A 26 6.19 3.65 -5.15
N GLU A 27 6.15 4.00 -6.42
CA GLU A 27 5.75 5.33 -6.89
C GLU A 27 4.33 5.68 -6.46
N ILE A 28 3.37 4.76 -6.61
CA ILE A 28 1.99 4.96 -6.15
C ILE A 28 1.92 5.14 -4.63
N PHE A 29 2.65 4.33 -3.86
CA PHE A 29 2.67 4.45 -2.40
C PHE A 29 3.22 5.81 -1.95
N LEU A 30 4.36 6.24 -2.52
CA LEU A 30 4.99 7.51 -2.17
C LEU A 30 4.12 8.70 -2.59
N ALA A 31 3.51 8.64 -3.78
CA ALA A 31 2.57 9.66 -4.23
C ALA A 31 1.40 9.87 -3.26
N ILE A 32 0.86 8.79 -2.67
CA ILE A 32 -0.22 8.90 -1.68
C ILE A 32 0.30 9.39 -0.33
N ARG A 33 1.47 8.91 0.12
CA ARG A 33 1.92 9.10 1.50
C ARG A 33 2.80 10.31 1.74
N LEU A 34 3.56 10.74 0.73
CA LEU A 34 4.48 11.87 0.82
C LEU A 34 3.93 13.08 0.05
N ASP A 35 3.36 12.83 -1.13
CA ASP A 35 2.86 13.90 -2.00
C ASP A 35 1.36 14.20 -1.81
N ASP A 36 0.68 13.45 -0.93
CA ASP A 36 -0.75 13.55 -0.60
C ASP A 36 -1.70 13.53 -1.83
N LEU A 37 -1.28 12.83 -2.89
CA LEU A 37 -2.08 12.72 -4.11
C LEU A 37 -3.25 11.76 -3.93
N SER A 38 -4.38 12.13 -4.53
CA SER A 38 -5.53 11.25 -4.64
C SER A 38 -5.31 10.12 -5.66
N TYR A 39 -6.08 9.05 -5.53
CA TYR A 39 -6.07 7.95 -6.50
C TYR A 39 -6.41 8.40 -7.93
N ALA A 40 -7.22 9.47 -8.09
CA ALA A 40 -7.59 10.03 -9.39
C ALA A 40 -6.42 10.77 -10.03
N GLU A 41 -5.71 11.62 -9.29
CA GLU A 41 -4.53 12.33 -9.79
C GLU A 41 -3.41 11.36 -10.16
N ILE A 42 -3.24 10.29 -9.39
CA ILE A 42 -2.26 9.24 -9.70
C ILE A 42 -2.66 8.47 -10.96
N ALA A 43 -3.95 8.15 -11.11
CA ALA A 43 -4.49 7.51 -12.31
C ALA A 43 -4.21 8.34 -13.57
N GLU A 44 -4.45 9.65 -13.51
CA GLU A 44 -4.13 10.60 -14.58
C GLU A 44 -2.64 10.64 -14.92
N ARG A 45 -1.77 10.75 -13.90
CA ARG A 45 -0.31 10.83 -14.09
C ARG A 45 0.31 9.54 -14.64
N THR A 46 -0.25 8.38 -14.28
CA THR A 46 0.30 7.06 -14.64
C THR A 46 -0.37 6.43 -15.86
N GLY A 47 -1.48 7.01 -16.35
CA GLY A 47 -2.31 6.42 -17.40
C GLY A 47 -3.07 5.16 -16.97
N LEU A 48 -3.14 4.89 -15.66
CA LEU A 48 -3.88 3.77 -15.09
C LEU A 48 -5.32 4.17 -14.78
N SER A 49 -6.23 3.20 -14.71
CA SER A 49 -7.53 3.44 -14.07
C SER A 49 -7.39 3.57 -12.55
N VAL A 50 -8.28 4.33 -11.90
CA VAL A 50 -8.35 4.44 -10.43
C VAL A 50 -8.36 3.05 -9.76
N LYS A 51 -9.12 2.10 -10.32
CA LYS A 51 -9.16 0.70 -9.83
C LYS A 51 -7.84 -0.06 -9.98
N GLN A 52 -7.02 0.28 -10.97
CA GLN A 52 -5.65 -0.25 -11.06
C GLN A 52 -4.78 0.36 -9.96
N VAL A 53 -4.86 1.67 -9.74
CA VAL A 53 -4.10 2.36 -8.68
C VAL A 53 -4.45 1.78 -7.31
N GLU A 54 -5.73 1.61 -6.98
CA GLU A 54 -6.19 0.97 -5.74
C GLU A 54 -5.61 -0.44 -5.56
N ARG A 55 -5.62 -1.26 -6.62
CA ARG A 55 -5.04 -2.61 -6.58
C ARG A 55 -3.54 -2.60 -6.35
N HIS A 56 -2.83 -1.67 -6.98
CA HIS A 56 -1.39 -1.51 -6.76
C HIS A 56 -1.11 -1.05 -5.33
N PHE A 57 -1.85 -0.07 -4.83
CA PHE A 57 -1.71 0.41 -3.46
C PHE A 57 -2.01 -0.68 -2.41
N ALA A 58 -3.08 -1.46 -2.60
CA ALA A 58 -3.39 -2.60 -1.73
C ALA A 58 -2.24 -3.64 -1.71
N ARG A 59 -1.59 -3.89 -2.85
CA ARG A 59 -0.41 -4.76 -2.92
C ARG A 59 0.79 -4.18 -2.16
N CYS A 60 1.02 -2.87 -2.24
CA CYS A 60 2.04 -2.19 -1.44
C CYS A 60 1.79 -2.41 0.05
N MET A 61 0.57 -2.14 0.51
CA MET A 61 0.21 -2.29 1.92
C MET A 61 0.39 -3.74 2.41
N MET A 62 0.03 -4.75 1.61
CA MET A 62 0.28 -6.14 1.95
C MET A 62 1.77 -6.44 2.14
N ALA A 63 2.60 -6.01 1.19
CA ALA A 63 4.04 -6.26 1.24
C ALA A 63 4.71 -5.52 2.41
N LEU A 64 4.26 -4.31 2.77
CA LEU A 64 4.77 -3.57 3.93
C LEU A 64 4.36 -4.20 5.25
N ILE A 65 3.09 -4.63 5.38
CA ILE A 65 2.62 -5.31 6.59
C ILE A 65 3.37 -6.63 6.79
N GLU A 66 3.57 -7.39 5.70
CA GLU A 66 4.36 -8.62 5.74
C GLU A 66 5.82 -8.35 6.16
N ALA A 67 6.44 -7.30 5.62
CA ALA A 67 7.79 -6.90 6.00
C ALA A 67 7.91 -6.47 7.48
N ALA A 68 6.90 -5.76 8.01
CA ALA A 68 6.90 -5.26 9.38
C ALA A 68 6.61 -6.36 10.42
N GLU A 69 5.63 -7.23 10.15
CA GLU A 69 5.06 -8.15 11.15
C GLU A 69 5.41 -9.64 10.92
N GLY A 70 5.92 -10.02 9.74
CA GLY A 70 6.24 -11.42 9.41
C GLY A 70 5.03 -12.34 9.14
N CYS A 71 3.79 -11.97 9.50
CA CYS A 71 2.55 -12.63 9.06
C CYS A 71 1.29 -11.90 9.57
N PRO A 72 0.41 -11.34 8.71
CA PRO A 72 -0.91 -10.90 9.15
C PRO A 72 -1.95 -12.02 9.00
N LYS A 73 -2.48 -12.52 10.13
CA LYS A 73 -3.68 -13.39 10.14
C LYS A 73 -4.91 -12.58 9.69
N ARG A 74 -5.29 -12.76 8.42
CA ARG A 74 -6.46 -12.23 7.70
C ARG A 74 -6.48 -10.69 7.49
N PRO A 75 -6.17 -10.20 6.28
CA PRO A 75 -6.23 -8.77 5.96
C PRO A 75 -7.66 -8.22 5.95
N TRP A 76 -7.89 -7.13 6.69
CA TRP A 76 -9.18 -6.45 6.80
C TRP A 76 -9.72 -5.93 5.45
N TRP A 77 -8.85 -5.66 4.47
CA TRP A 77 -9.26 -5.22 3.15
C TRP A 77 -9.99 -6.32 2.37
N LYS A 78 -9.90 -7.61 2.74
CA LYS A 78 -10.80 -8.66 2.20
C LYS A 78 -12.26 -8.42 2.58
N ARG A 79 -12.52 -7.77 3.73
CA ARG A 79 -13.86 -7.30 4.11
C ARG A 79 -14.20 -5.99 3.42
N ALA A 80 -13.23 -5.11 3.20
CA ALA A 80 -13.43 -3.84 2.50
C ALA A 80 -13.43 -3.94 0.97
N ALA A 81 -13.05 -5.08 0.37
CA ALA A 81 -12.95 -5.24 -1.09
C ALA A 81 -14.31 -5.08 -1.80
N HIS A 82 -15.41 -5.41 -1.11
CA HIS A 82 -16.76 -5.12 -1.62
C HIS A 82 -17.13 -3.63 -1.52
N TRP A 83 -16.42 -2.84 -0.71
CA TRP A 83 -16.60 -1.40 -0.51
C TRP A 83 -15.67 -0.55 -1.39
N ILE A 84 -14.45 -1.02 -1.66
CA ILE A 84 -13.44 -0.35 -2.51
C ILE A 84 -13.90 -0.27 -3.98
N ALA A 85 -14.67 -1.25 -4.46
CA ALA A 85 -15.12 -1.29 -5.86
C ALA A 85 -16.29 -0.35 -6.21
N GLY A 86 -16.83 0.41 -5.25
CA GLY A 86 -18.17 1.01 -5.40
C GLY A 86 -18.36 2.36 -4.73
N ARG A 87 -17.81 3.44 -5.31
CA ARG A 87 -18.48 4.76 -5.25
C ARG A 87 -18.04 5.68 -6.40
N ARG A 88 -18.71 5.55 -7.55
CA ARG A 88 -18.78 6.67 -8.51
C ARG A 88 -19.53 7.83 -7.85
N ARG A 89 -18.94 9.01 -7.81
CA ARG A 89 -19.62 10.30 -7.74
C ARG A 89 -18.98 11.14 -8.85
N ARG A 90 -19.59 11.12 -10.03
CA ARG A 90 -20.57 12.10 -10.54
C ARG A 90 -19.86 13.38 -10.92
#